data_AF-A0A2A2PW41-F1
#
_entry.id   AF-A0A2A2PW41-F1
#
_cell.length_a   1.000
_cell.length_b   1.000
_cell.length_c   1.000
_cell.angle_alpha   90.00
_cell.angle_beta   90.00
_cell.angle_gamma   90.00
#
_symmetry.space_group_name_H-M   'P 1'
#
loop_
_entity.id
_entity.type
_entity.pdbx_description
1 polymer ?
#
loop_
_entity_poly.entity_id
_entity_poly.type
_entity_poly.pdbx_seq_one_letter_code
_entity_poly.pdbx_strand_id
1 'polypeptide(L)'
;MEPEVGALLTEIDAAVYVIDCLPNMVETEVAERAEALVRQLREARPDTPILLVEDRTYANSWIMKSKRERHAGSRAALIRAFDALVSSGVKHLHYVEGEPLLGDDSEGTTDGSHPNDLGFVRQADALEPVLKRALEFK
;
A
#
# COMPACT_ATOMS: atom_id res chain seq x y z
N MET A 1 -4.79 -9.24 3.57
CA MET A 1 -5.71 -9.04 2.41
C MET A 1 -6.65 -10.23 2.33
N GLU A 2 -7.40 -10.46 3.40
CA GLU A 2 -8.25 -11.62 3.57
C GLU A 2 -9.59 -11.36 2.88
N PRO A 3 -10.16 -12.34 2.15
CA PRO A 3 -11.38 -12.11 1.37
C PRO A 3 -12.58 -11.72 2.24
N GLU A 4 -12.62 -12.16 3.51
CA GLU A 4 -13.66 -11.80 4.47
C GLU A 4 -13.57 -10.32 4.86
N VAL A 5 -12.36 -9.78 5.03
CA VAL A 5 -12.16 -8.34 5.27
C VAL A 5 -12.50 -7.55 4.01
N GLY A 6 -12.10 -8.05 2.83
CA GLY A 6 -12.50 -7.48 1.54
C GLY A 6 -14.02 -7.38 1.39
N ALA A 7 -14.77 -8.40 1.85
CA ALA A 7 -16.22 -8.40 1.80
C ALA A 7 -16.85 -7.32 2.69
N LEU A 8 -16.28 -7.03 3.86
CA LEU A 8 -16.73 -5.92 4.70
C LEU A 8 -16.43 -4.56 4.04
N LEU A 9 -15.30 -4.43 3.34
CA LEU A 9 -14.96 -3.19 2.65
C LEU A 9 -15.93 -2.89 1.50
N THR A 10 -16.44 -3.89 0.79
CA THR A 10 -17.40 -3.67 -0.31
C THR A 10 -18.74 -3.11 0.16
N GLU A 11 -19.13 -3.36 1.42
CA GLU A 11 -20.35 -2.80 2.03
C GLU A 11 -20.25 -1.29 2.24
N ILE A 12 -19.05 -0.74 2.37
CA ILE A 12 -18.81 0.68 2.66
C ILE A 12 -18.89 1.49 1.36
N ASP A 13 -19.71 2.55 1.34
CA ASP A 13 -19.70 3.53 0.25
C ASP A 13 -18.54 4.53 0.43
N ALA A 14 -17.32 4.08 0.12
CA ALA A 14 -16.10 4.85 0.32
C ALA A 14 -15.82 5.79 -0.87
N ALA A 15 -15.26 6.96 -0.57
CA ALA A 15 -14.72 7.85 -1.61
C ALA A 15 -13.41 7.31 -2.22
N VAL A 16 -12.63 6.53 -1.45
CA VAL A 16 -11.39 5.85 -1.87
C VAL A 16 -11.12 4.70 -0.91
N TYR A 17 -10.58 3.60 -1.42
CA TYR A 17 -10.01 2.52 -0.61
C TYR A 17 -8.49 2.65 -0.57
N VAL A 18 -7.91 2.76 0.64
CA VAL A 18 -6.45 2.76 0.84
C VAL A 18 -6.05 1.43 1.45
N ILE A 19 -5.31 0.64 0.68
CA ILE A 19 -4.86 -0.70 1.06
C ILE A 19 -3.40 -0.63 1.53
N ASP A 20 -3.22 -0.23 2.79
CA ASP A 20 -1.92 -0.16 3.47
C ASP A 20 -1.80 -1.29 4.50
N CYS A 21 -1.66 -2.52 4.00
CA CYS A 21 -1.49 -3.71 4.85
C CYS A 21 -0.22 -4.51 4.53
N LEU A 22 0.61 -4.04 3.60
CA LEU A 22 1.88 -4.68 3.26
C LEU A 22 2.83 -4.87 4.46
N PRO A 23 2.88 -3.98 5.48
CA PRO A 23 3.68 -4.20 6.68
C PRO A 23 3.39 -5.52 7.42
N ASN A 24 2.20 -6.10 7.23
CA ASN A 24 1.74 -7.32 7.89
C ASN A 24 1.80 -8.57 7.00
N MET A 25 2.23 -8.42 5.74
CA MET A 25 2.21 -9.50 4.76
C MET A 25 3.62 -9.91 4.33
N VAL A 26 3.76 -11.11 3.78
CA VAL A 26 5.00 -11.57 3.11
C VAL A 26 4.76 -11.78 1.61
N GLU A 27 5.84 -11.91 0.83
CA GLU A 27 5.81 -12.02 -0.64
C GLU A 27 4.75 -13.00 -1.16
N THR A 28 4.68 -14.21 -0.58
CA THR A 28 3.76 -15.26 -1.04
C THR A 28 2.29 -14.87 -0.84
N GLU A 29 1.96 -14.24 0.29
CA GLU A 29 0.59 -13.81 0.58
C GLU A 29 0.17 -12.65 -0.31
N VAL A 30 1.10 -11.72 -0.60
CA VAL A 30 0.85 -10.59 -1.50
C VAL A 30 0.59 -11.09 -2.92
N ALA A 31 1.45 -12.00 -3.41
CA ALA A 31 1.31 -12.60 -4.72
C ALA A 31 0.00 -13.39 -4.88
N GLU A 32 -0.46 -14.05 -3.81
CA GLU A 32 -1.72 -14.81 -3.81
C GLU A 32 -2.96 -13.89 -3.74
N ARG A 33 -2.92 -12.82 -2.93
CA ARG A 33 -4.15 -12.15 -2.47
C ARG A 33 -4.36 -10.74 -3.00
N ALA A 34 -3.33 -10.04 -3.45
CA ALA A 34 -3.44 -8.63 -3.83
C ALA A 34 -4.40 -8.41 -5.02
N GLU A 35 -4.24 -9.19 -6.10
CA GLU A 35 -5.15 -9.09 -7.25
C GLU A 35 -6.59 -9.47 -6.88
N ALA A 36 -6.76 -10.52 -6.07
CA ALA A 36 -8.07 -10.99 -5.66
C ALA A 36 -8.84 -9.92 -4.88
N LEU A 37 -8.19 -9.25 -3.91
CA LEU A 37 -8.81 -8.15 -3.16
C LEU A 37 -9.21 -6.99 -4.08
N VAL A 38 -8.34 -6.56 -5.00
CA VAL A 38 -8.65 -5.46 -5.91
C VAL A 38 -9.83 -5.81 -6.82
N ARG A 39 -9.86 -7.04 -7.36
CA ARG A 39 -10.96 -7.50 -8.22
C ARG A 39 -12.28 -7.58 -7.44
N GLN A 40 -12.25 -8.08 -6.20
CA GLN A 40 -13.42 -8.12 -5.31
C GLN A 40 -13.97 -6.71 -5.04
N LEU A 41 -13.10 -5.75 -4.71
CA LEU A 41 -13.50 -4.35 -4.51
C LEU A 41 -14.07 -3.75 -5.81
N ARG A 42 -13.42 -4.00 -6.95
CA ARG A 42 -13.81 -3.45 -8.24
C ARG A 42 -15.15 -4.01 -8.75
N GLU A 43 -15.47 -5.26 -8.44
CA GLU A 43 -16.77 -5.87 -8.76
C GLU A 43 -17.92 -5.15 -8.05
N ALA A 44 -17.76 -4.86 -6.77
CA ALA A 44 -18.80 -4.18 -5.97
C ALA A 44 -18.79 -2.65 -6.15
N ARG A 45 -17.62 -2.06 -6.45
CA ARG A 45 -17.39 -0.61 -6.53
C ARG A 45 -16.66 -0.28 -7.85
N PRO A 46 -17.35 -0.26 -9.00
CA PRO A 46 -16.73 -0.17 -10.32
C PRO A 46 -15.84 1.04 -10.54
N ASP A 47 -16.17 2.19 -9.95
CA ASP A 47 -15.47 3.46 -10.20
C ASP A 47 -14.69 4.00 -9.01
N THR A 48 -14.91 3.47 -7.79
CA THR A 48 -14.24 3.98 -6.58
C THR A 48 -12.72 3.84 -6.69
N PRO A 49 -11.93 4.90 -6.49
CA PRO A 49 -10.47 4.80 -6.49
C PRO A 49 -9.95 3.80 -5.47
N ILE A 50 -8.91 3.04 -5.86
CA ILE A 50 -8.19 2.11 -4.99
C ILE A 50 -6.72 2.51 -5.00
N LEU A 51 -6.13 2.67 -3.82
CA LEU A 51 -4.75 3.03 -3.60
C LEU A 51 -4.02 1.85 -2.96
N LEU A 52 -3.08 1.23 -3.67
CA LEU A 52 -2.18 0.23 -3.11
C LEU A 52 -0.94 0.93 -2.54
N VAL A 53 -0.60 0.62 -1.29
CA VAL A 53 0.50 1.27 -0.57
C VAL A 53 1.55 0.20 -0.22
N GLU A 54 2.79 0.44 -0.61
CA GLU A 54 3.91 -0.37 -0.16
C GLU A 54 4.14 -0.22 1.34
N ASP A 55 4.88 -1.14 1.95
CA ASP A 55 5.27 -1.00 3.34
C ASP A 55 6.33 0.10 3.50
N ARG A 56 6.25 0.85 4.59
CA ARG A 56 7.37 1.71 5.03
C ARG A 56 8.67 0.92 5.19
N THR A 57 9.78 1.48 4.71
CA THR A 57 11.12 0.92 4.92
C THR A 57 11.46 0.93 6.40
N TYR A 58 11.82 -0.22 6.98
CA TYR A 58 12.30 -0.28 8.36
C TYR A 58 13.56 0.59 8.51
N ALA A 59 13.59 1.47 9.52
CA ALA A 59 14.69 2.42 9.70
C ALA A 59 16.04 1.73 9.97
N ASN A 60 16.02 0.49 10.47
CA ASN A 60 17.20 -0.35 10.68
C ASN A 60 17.44 -1.40 9.57
N SER A 61 16.73 -1.32 8.44
CA SER A 61 16.89 -2.29 7.34
C SER A 61 18.31 -2.25 6.75
N TRP A 62 18.98 -1.09 6.70
CA TRP A 62 20.33 -0.96 6.14
C TRP A 62 21.39 -1.84 6.84
N ILE A 63 21.22 -2.19 8.12
CA ILE A 63 22.04 -3.18 8.84
C ILE A 63 21.41 -4.58 8.91
N MET A 64 20.10 -4.72 8.72
CA MET A 64 19.39 -6.00 8.83
C MET A 64 19.02 -6.56 7.46
N LYS A 65 19.85 -7.47 6.94
CA LYS A 65 19.64 -8.11 5.62
C LYS A 65 18.26 -8.73 5.47
N SER A 66 17.78 -9.47 6.46
CA SER A 66 16.46 -10.12 6.43
C SER A 66 15.31 -9.13 6.27
N LYS A 67 15.41 -7.93 6.86
CA LYS A 67 14.42 -6.86 6.70
C LYS A 67 14.43 -6.29 5.28
N ARG A 68 15.61 -6.08 4.69
CA ARG A 68 15.73 -5.63 3.29
C ARG A 68 15.14 -6.65 2.32
N GLU A 69 15.45 -7.92 2.49
CA GLU A 69 14.94 -8.99 1.63
C GLU A 69 13.41 -9.12 1.74
N ARG A 70 12.86 -9.01 2.96
CA ARG A 70 11.41 -8.98 3.18
C ARG A 70 10.74 -7.82 2.44
N HIS A 71 11.28 -6.60 2.56
CA HIS A 71 10.76 -5.44 1.81
C HIS A 71 10.83 -5.68 0.31
N ALA A 72 12.00 -6.06 -0.20
CA ALA A 72 12.19 -6.29 -1.63
C ALA A 72 11.20 -7.32 -2.21
N GLY A 73 11.00 -8.45 -1.51
CA GLY A 73 10.07 -9.49 -1.97
C GLY A 73 8.61 -9.04 -1.96
N SER A 74 8.14 -8.47 -0.84
CA SER A 74 6.73 -8.03 -0.71
C SER A 74 6.39 -6.87 -1.63
N ARG A 75 7.27 -5.88 -1.78
CA ARG A 75 7.13 -4.77 -2.73
C ARG A 75 7.11 -5.26 -4.17
N ALA A 76 8.06 -6.12 -4.55
CA ALA A 76 8.10 -6.69 -5.90
C ALA A 76 6.83 -7.49 -6.23
N ALA A 77 6.25 -8.23 -5.26
CA ALA A 77 4.96 -8.90 -5.46
C ALA A 77 3.80 -7.91 -5.63
N LEU A 78 3.77 -6.82 -4.85
CA LEU A 78 2.72 -5.81 -4.96
C LEU A 78 2.81 -5.05 -6.31
N ILE A 79 4.01 -4.72 -6.78
CA ILE A 79 4.25 -4.13 -8.10
C ILE A 79 3.74 -5.06 -9.20
N ARG A 80 4.12 -6.35 -9.16
CA ARG A 80 3.64 -7.34 -10.15
C ARG A 80 2.12 -7.42 -10.19
N ALA A 81 1.47 -7.45 -9.03
CA ALA A 81 0.01 -7.46 -8.94
C ALA A 81 -0.60 -6.17 -9.52
N PHE A 82 -0.05 -5.01 -9.19
CA PHE A 82 -0.49 -3.72 -9.73
C PHE A 82 -0.38 -3.69 -11.27
N ASP A 83 0.76 -4.09 -11.83
CA ASP A 83 1.01 -4.14 -13.28
C ASP A 83 0.07 -5.11 -13.99
N ALA A 84 -0.18 -6.28 -13.40
CA ALA A 84 -1.15 -7.26 -13.91
C ALA A 84 -2.58 -6.70 -13.92
N LEU A 85 -2.99 -6.00 -12.87
CA LEU A 85 -4.31 -5.36 -12.78
C LEU A 85 -4.46 -4.26 -13.83
N VAL A 86 -3.48 -3.35 -13.94
CA VAL A 86 -3.47 -2.26 -14.91
C VAL A 86 -3.49 -2.81 -16.34
N SER A 87 -2.65 -3.80 -16.65
CA SER A 87 -2.61 -4.43 -17.99
C SER A 87 -3.90 -5.18 -18.33
N SER A 88 -4.60 -5.73 -17.32
CA SER A 88 -5.94 -6.31 -17.48
C SER A 88 -7.06 -5.28 -17.60
N GLY A 89 -6.75 -3.99 -17.52
CA GLY A 89 -7.67 -2.89 -17.78
C GLY A 89 -8.35 -2.29 -16.54
N VAL A 90 -7.94 -2.67 -15.32
CA VAL A 90 -8.47 -2.08 -14.08
C VAL A 90 -8.19 -0.57 -14.07
N LYS A 91 -9.25 0.23 -13.88
CA LYS A 91 -9.20 1.69 -13.83
C LYS A 91 -9.20 2.20 -12.38
N HIS A 92 -8.87 3.48 -12.22
CA HIS A 92 -8.84 4.17 -10.92
C HIS A 92 -8.03 3.41 -9.87
N LEU A 93 -6.92 2.80 -10.30
CA LEU A 93 -5.97 2.10 -9.46
C LEU A 93 -4.70 2.93 -9.36
N HIS A 94 -4.29 3.21 -8.14
CA HIS A 94 -3.18 4.09 -7.80
C HIS A 94 -2.17 3.35 -6.95
N TYR A 95 -0.93 3.83 -6.95
CA TYR A 95 0.20 3.20 -6.26
C TYR A 95 0.98 4.23 -5.44
N VAL A 96 1.46 3.80 -4.27
CA VAL A 96 2.36 4.59 -3.40
C VAL A 96 3.57 3.75 -3.05
N GLU A 97 4.75 4.24 -3.43
CA GLU A 97 6.03 3.63 -3.07
C GLU A 97 6.33 3.84 -1.58
N GLY A 98 7.01 2.85 -0.99
CA GLY A 98 7.21 2.77 0.45
C GLY A 98 8.44 3.53 0.94
N GLU A 99 9.40 3.78 0.05
CA GLU A 99 10.67 4.44 0.38
C GLU A 99 10.46 5.88 0.93
N PRO A 100 9.62 6.73 0.32
CA PRO A 100 9.44 8.10 0.79
C PRO A 100 8.62 8.22 2.08
N LEU A 101 7.92 7.16 2.51
CA LEU A 101 6.89 7.25 3.58
C LEU A 101 7.42 7.77 4.91
N LEU A 102 8.70 7.55 5.24
CA LEU A 102 9.30 7.94 6.52
C LEU A 102 10.52 8.87 6.38
N GLY A 103 10.81 9.34 5.16
CA GLY A 103 12.04 10.07 4.85
C GLY A 103 13.28 9.18 4.78
N ASP A 104 14.45 9.80 4.66
CA ASP A 104 15.73 9.15 4.33
C ASP A 104 16.79 9.25 5.45
N ASP A 105 16.42 9.78 6.62
CA ASP A 105 17.32 10.05 7.76
C ASP A 105 17.24 9.02 8.90
N SER A 106 16.38 8.01 8.78
CA SER A 106 16.10 6.99 9.82
C SER A 106 15.48 7.52 11.13
N GLU A 107 15.06 8.79 11.21
CA GLU A 107 14.48 9.41 12.42
C GLU A 107 12.95 9.25 12.52
N GLY A 108 12.29 8.74 11.47
CA GLY A 108 10.83 8.69 11.37
C GLY A 108 10.15 7.61 12.21
N THR A 109 10.85 6.86 13.07
CA THR A 109 10.25 5.74 13.85
C THR A 109 10.70 5.71 15.30
N THR A 110 9.86 5.18 16.18
CA THR A 110 10.20 4.97 17.59
C THR A 110 11.03 3.70 17.82
N ASP A 111 10.77 2.65 17.05
CA ASP A 111 11.34 1.31 17.26
C ASP A 111 11.93 0.67 15.99
N GLY A 112 12.10 1.48 14.94
CA GLY A 112 12.54 1.03 13.62
C GLY A 112 11.41 0.59 12.69
N SER A 113 10.16 0.53 13.16
CA SER A 113 8.98 0.04 12.42
C SER A 113 7.80 0.99 12.48
N HIS A 114 7.43 1.41 13.69
CA HIS A 114 6.24 2.22 13.92
C HIS A 114 6.59 3.70 13.83
N PRO A 115 5.89 4.48 12.99
CA PRO A 115 6.18 5.90 12.84
C PRO A 115 6.00 6.64 14.17
N ASN A 116 6.90 7.60 14.43
CA ASN A 116 6.67 8.64 15.43
C ASN A 116 5.93 9.82 14.80
N ASP A 117 5.76 10.93 15.53
CA ASP A 117 5.03 12.11 15.01
C ASP A 117 5.65 12.64 13.70
N LEU A 118 6.98 12.72 13.62
CA LEU A 118 7.69 13.14 12.41
C LEU A 118 7.45 12.15 11.25
N GLY A 119 7.50 10.84 11.54
CA GLY A 119 7.21 9.80 10.57
C GLY A 119 5.79 9.88 10.01
N PHE A 120 4.79 10.13 10.87
CA PHE A 120 3.40 10.28 10.41
C PHE A 120 3.17 11.54 9.58
N VAL A 121 3.86 12.66 9.89
CA VAL A 121 3.81 13.86 9.02
C VAL A 121 4.36 13.53 7.64
N ARG A 122 5.51 12.87 7.55
CA ARG A 122 6.11 12.46 6.27
C ARG A 122 5.23 11.47 5.50
N GLN A 123 4.60 10.53 6.21
CA GLN A 123 3.67 9.59 5.61
C GLN A 123 2.45 10.32 5.02
N ALA A 124 1.92 11.32 5.72
CA ALA A 124 0.85 12.16 5.22
C ALA A 124 1.29 12.95 3.96
N ASP A 125 2.46 13.57 3.98
CA ASP A 125 3.02 14.31 2.84
C ASP A 125 3.21 13.40 1.60
N ALA A 126 3.54 12.13 1.81
CA ALA A 126 3.69 11.14 0.73
C ALA A 126 2.33 10.67 0.17
N LEU A 127 1.34 10.45 1.04
CA LEU A 127 0.00 9.96 0.66
C LEU A 127 -0.87 11.06 0.03
N GLU A 128 -0.83 12.28 0.59
CA GLU A 128 -1.68 13.40 0.20
C GLU A 128 -1.72 13.67 -1.31
N PRO A 129 -0.58 13.81 -2.03
CA PRO A 129 -0.63 14.12 -3.45
C PRO A 129 -1.25 13.00 -4.27
N VAL A 130 -1.16 11.74 -3.83
CA VAL A 130 -1.79 10.61 -4.53
C VAL A 130 -3.28 10.56 -4.24
N LEU A 131 -3.69 10.81 -2.99
CA LEU A 131 -5.10 10.92 -2.61
C LEU A 131 -5.80 12.08 -3.31
N LYS A 132 -5.17 13.26 -3.38
CA LYS A 132 -5.70 14.41 -4.14
C LYS A 132 -5.95 14.06 -5.61
N ARG A 133 -5.01 13.37 -6.26
CA ARG A 133 -5.19 12.88 -7.64
C ARG A 133 -6.30 11.85 -7.75
N ALA A 134 -6.35 10.88 -6.83
CA ALA A 134 -7.36 9.82 -6.83
C ALA A 134 -8.78 10.36 -6.64
N LEU A 135 -8.94 11.37 -5.77
CA LEU A 135 -10.22 12.00 -5.44
C LEU A 135 -10.54 13.22 -6.31
N GLU A 136 -9.69 13.56 -7.28
CA GLU A 136 -9.81 14.76 -8.12
C GLU A 136 -9.94 16.08 -7.30
N PHE A 137 -9.33 16.10 -6.11
CA PHE A 137 -9.28 17.27 -5.23
C PHE A 137 -8.29 18.31 -5.78
N LYS A 138 -8.76 19.55 -5.87
CA LYS A 138 -7.97 20.71 -6.34
C LYS A 138 -7.07 21.27 -5.25
#